data_AF-A0A933EMB0-F1
#
_entry.id   AF-A0A933EMB0-F1
#
_cell.length_a   1.000
_cell.length_b   1.000
_cell.length_c   1.000
_cell.angle_alpha   90.00
_cell.angle_beta   90.00
_cell.angle_gamma   90.00
#
_symmetry.space_group_name_H-M   'P 1'
#
loop_
_entity.id
_entity.type
_entity.pdbx_description
1 polymer ?
#
loop_
_entity_poly.entity_id
_entity_poly.type
_entity_poly.pdbx_seq_one_letter_code
_entity_poly.pdbx_strand_id
1 'polypeptide(L)'
;MKGLMTRFTIGAVFALPLMLLSFALAQAKPPTQPVTSVKGNCQVCHEEFQKAWEAGAHGRATVDPKFKTAWEAQGSPEKCLACHTSGYDSNTGAYEAEGVTCEACHSPVPDNHPAEPMPTDRSASACGKCHTETFFDWQVSAHRKNDLTCVGCHDPHATKLKADDPSTLCATCHRERSSNFAHTQHSQQGLTCADCHLGQMADAFNGEGHAVRDHSFNVRLSTCNECHAYQMHDPASVHTDQPTPQPPDAMAAVETMGVSAEPQPVSPVGFAVISGLLGFGAGLVVAPWIERWYRRMGRFDK
;
A
#
# COMPACT_ATOMS: atom_id res chain seq x y z
N MET A 1 22.72 45.21 -30.43
CA MET A 1 23.58 44.58 -29.39
C MET A 1 23.30 45.07 -27.97
N LYS A 2 23.26 46.38 -27.67
CA LYS A 2 23.05 46.89 -26.30
C LYS A 2 21.78 46.37 -25.60
N GLY A 3 20.62 46.36 -26.27
CA GLY A 3 19.37 45.88 -25.67
C GLY A 3 19.30 44.36 -25.44
N LEU A 4 20.12 43.56 -26.14
CA LEU A 4 20.20 42.12 -25.89
C LEU A 4 21.00 41.88 -24.60
N MET A 5 22.13 42.57 -24.44
CA MET A 5 22.97 42.47 -23.24
C MET A 5 22.21 42.88 -21.96
N THR A 6 21.38 43.94 -22.02
CA THR A 6 20.57 44.39 -20.87
C THR A 6 19.55 43.33 -20.43
N ARG A 7 18.94 42.62 -21.37
CA ARG A 7 17.98 41.55 -21.07
C ARG A 7 18.66 40.34 -20.44
N PHE A 8 19.82 39.95 -20.94
CA PHE A 8 20.65 38.90 -20.34
C PHE A 8 21.08 39.26 -18.91
N THR A 9 21.47 40.51 -18.65
CA THR A 9 21.82 40.95 -17.29
C THR A 9 20.63 40.92 -16.34
N ILE A 10 19.43 41.31 -16.79
CA ILE A 10 18.21 41.24 -15.97
C ILE A 10 17.87 39.77 -15.69
N GLY A 11 17.94 38.89 -16.68
CA GLY A 11 17.75 37.45 -16.47
C GLY A 11 18.71 36.87 -15.42
N ALA A 12 19.99 37.23 -15.47
CA ALA A 12 20.99 36.76 -14.50
C ALA A 12 20.73 37.25 -13.07
N VAL A 13 20.22 38.48 -12.91
CA VAL A 13 19.87 39.07 -11.60
C VAL A 13 18.70 38.35 -10.93
N PHE A 14 17.76 37.79 -11.68
CA PHE A 14 16.67 36.97 -11.12
C PHE A 14 17.09 35.51 -10.87
N ALA A 15 18.01 34.96 -11.67
CA ALA A 15 18.45 33.57 -11.55
C ALA A 15 19.26 33.28 -10.28
N LEU A 16 20.18 34.16 -9.92
CA LEU A 16 21.08 34.02 -8.76
C LEU A 16 20.35 33.92 -7.40
N PRO A 17 19.45 34.84 -7.02
CA PRO A 17 18.76 34.77 -5.73
C PRO A 17 17.79 33.58 -5.63
N LEU A 18 17.15 33.17 -6.72
CA LEU A 18 16.27 31.99 -6.76
C LEU A 18 17.06 30.68 -6.58
N MET A 19 18.25 30.60 -7.20
CA MET A 19 19.15 29.46 -7.04
C MET A 19 19.70 29.38 -5.61
N LEU A 20 20.11 30.51 -5.03
CA LEU A 20 20.61 30.59 -3.65
C LEU A 20 19.52 30.26 -2.61
N LEU A 21 18.30 30.74 -2.80
CA LEU A 21 17.17 30.44 -1.91
C LEU A 21 16.79 28.96 -1.96
N SER A 22 16.78 28.36 -3.16
CA SER A 22 16.51 26.94 -3.34
C SER A 22 17.57 26.08 -2.65
N PHE A 23 18.84 26.49 -2.72
CA PHE A 23 19.94 25.80 -2.03
C PHE A 23 19.86 25.94 -0.51
N ALA A 24 19.49 27.12 0.00
CA ALA A 24 19.31 27.36 1.43
C ALA A 24 18.15 26.53 2.02
N LEU A 25 17.03 26.42 1.28
CA LEU A 25 15.90 25.58 1.68
C LEU A 25 16.21 24.09 1.62
N ALA A 26 17.02 23.64 0.65
CA ALA A 26 17.48 22.26 0.56
C ALA A 26 18.43 21.85 1.71
N GLN A 27 19.11 22.82 2.32
CA GLN A 27 20.05 22.61 3.45
C GLN A 27 19.40 22.88 4.81
N ALA A 28 18.16 23.36 4.86
CA ALA A 28 17.48 23.67 6.12
C ALA A 28 17.12 22.38 6.86
N LYS A 29 17.88 22.07 7.91
CA LYS A 29 17.52 21.00 8.85
C LYS A 29 16.23 21.43 9.58
N PRO A 30 15.17 20.60 9.60
CA PRO A 30 13.95 20.96 10.31
C PRO A 30 14.27 21.21 11.80
N PRO A 31 13.64 22.20 12.44
CA PRO A 31 13.85 22.47 13.86
C PRO A 31 13.45 21.24 14.66
N THR A 32 14.43 20.62 15.33
CA THR A 32 14.19 19.57 16.31
C THR A 32 13.59 20.20 17.55
N GLN A 33 12.29 20.06 17.72
CA GLN A 33 11.63 20.41 18.98
C GLN A 33 11.99 19.37 20.04
N PRO A 34 12.27 19.80 21.29
CA PRO A 34 12.38 18.87 22.40
C PRO A 34 10.99 18.29 22.68
N VAL A 35 10.72 17.10 22.16
CA VAL A 35 9.52 16.35 22.49
C VAL A 35 9.80 15.64 23.81
N THR A 36 9.22 16.16 24.89
CA THR A 36 9.12 15.43 26.15
C THR A 36 8.34 14.14 25.88
N SER A 37 8.95 12.98 26.18
CA SER A 37 8.31 11.68 26.03
C SER A 37 7.07 11.59 26.92
N VAL A 38 5.91 11.82 26.33
CA VAL A 38 4.66 11.50 27.01
C VAL A 38 4.44 10.01 26.76
N LYS A 39 4.44 9.19 27.82
CA LYS A 39 3.66 7.94 27.83
C LYS A 39 2.19 8.35 27.64
N GLY A 40 1.82 8.58 26.39
CA GLY A 40 0.56 9.17 25.98
C GLY A 40 -0.26 8.16 25.20
N ASN A 41 -1.58 8.33 25.25
CA ASN A 41 -2.50 7.59 24.41
C ASN A 41 -2.12 7.79 22.93
N CYS A 42 -1.87 6.68 22.21
CA CYS A 42 -1.51 6.65 20.79
C CYS A 42 -2.41 7.54 19.93
N GLN A 43 -3.71 7.60 20.26
CA GLN A 43 -4.72 8.39 19.54
C GLN A 43 -4.40 9.89 19.47
N VAL A 44 -3.70 10.45 20.47
CA VAL A 44 -3.41 11.90 20.52
C VAL A 44 -2.57 12.34 19.32
N CYS A 45 -1.69 11.46 18.83
CA CYS A 45 -0.83 11.74 17.67
C CYS A 45 -1.20 10.91 16.44
N HIS A 46 -1.80 9.72 16.62
CA HIS A 46 -2.16 8.79 15.54
C HIS A 46 -3.68 8.71 15.34
N GLU A 47 -4.38 9.85 15.40
CA GLU A 47 -5.85 9.93 15.38
C GLU A 47 -6.47 9.22 14.16
N GLU A 48 -5.93 9.41 12.97
CA GLU A 48 -6.48 8.81 11.75
C GLU A 48 -6.29 7.29 11.72
N PHE A 49 -5.15 6.78 12.22
CA PHE A 49 -4.94 5.35 12.36
C PHE A 49 -5.84 4.77 13.44
N GLN A 50 -6.04 5.50 14.55
CA GLN A 50 -6.95 5.08 15.62
C GLN A 50 -8.39 4.95 15.09
N LYS A 51 -8.89 5.93 14.35
CA LYS A 51 -10.23 5.88 13.76
C LYS A 51 -10.40 4.69 12.82
N ALA A 52 -9.42 4.44 11.95
CA ALA A 52 -9.43 3.30 11.05
C ALA A 52 -9.40 1.96 11.82
N TRP A 53 -8.60 1.90 12.89
CA TRP A 53 -8.44 0.72 13.74
C TRP A 53 -9.72 0.37 14.49
N GLU A 54 -10.31 1.33 15.18
CA GLU A 54 -11.55 1.18 15.96
C GLU A 54 -12.74 0.75 15.07
N ALA A 55 -12.76 1.19 13.81
CA ALA A 55 -13.75 0.76 12.84
C ALA A 55 -13.46 -0.64 12.26
N GLY A 56 -12.20 -1.07 12.26
CA GLY A 56 -11.72 -2.31 11.67
C GLY A 56 -11.96 -3.56 12.52
N ALA A 57 -11.71 -4.73 11.93
CA ALA A 57 -11.93 -6.02 12.58
C ALA A 57 -11.00 -6.24 13.79
N HIS A 58 -9.77 -5.74 13.75
CA HIS A 58 -8.82 -5.88 14.85
C HIS A 58 -9.22 -5.06 16.09
N GLY A 59 -9.54 -3.77 15.90
CA GLY A 59 -10.02 -2.92 17.01
C GLY A 59 -11.36 -3.36 17.58
N ARG A 60 -12.11 -4.18 16.84
CA ARG A 60 -13.39 -4.74 17.26
C ARG A 60 -13.34 -6.22 17.65
N ALA A 61 -12.16 -6.80 17.81
CA ALA A 61 -12.01 -8.25 17.97
C ALA A 61 -12.86 -8.84 19.11
N THR A 62 -12.97 -8.20 20.28
CA THR A 62 -13.79 -8.68 21.41
C THR A 62 -15.25 -8.25 21.37
N VAL A 63 -15.57 -7.21 20.60
CA VAL A 63 -16.89 -6.55 20.62
C VAL A 63 -17.68 -6.79 19.34
N ASP A 64 -17.12 -7.52 18.37
CA ASP A 64 -17.86 -7.96 17.19
C ASP A 64 -19.06 -8.83 17.62
N PRO A 65 -20.29 -8.48 17.20
CA PRO A 65 -21.47 -9.22 17.61
C PRO A 65 -21.45 -10.70 17.20
N LYS A 66 -20.89 -11.04 16.03
CA LYS A 66 -20.85 -12.44 15.57
C LYS A 66 -19.90 -13.24 16.46
N PHE A 67 -18.72 -12.69 16.74
CA PHE A 67 -17.79 -13.29 17.69
C PHE A 67 -18.45 -13.45 19.06
N LYS A 68 -19.00 -12.38 19.63
CA LYS A 68 -19.56 -12.41 20.99
C LYS A 68 -20.67 -13.45 21.13
N THR A 69 -21.60 -13.51 20.17
CA THR A 69 -22.66 -14.54 20.18
C THR A 69 -22.08 -15.96 20.08
N ALA A 70 -21.11 -16.20 19.19
CA ALA A 70 -20.51 -17.52 19.04
C ALA A 70 -19.67 -17.93 20.27
N TRP A 71 -18.94 -16.99 20.86
CA TRP A 71 -18.09 -17.18 22.04
C TRP A 71 -18.94 -17.49 23.27
N GLU A 72 -20.01 -16.71 23.52
CA GLU A 72 -20.95 -16.95 24.62
C GLU A 72 -21.70 -18.28 24.45
N ALA A 73 -22.12 -18.62 23.22
CA ALA A 73 -22.77 -19.91 22.94
C ALA A 73 -21.87 -21.12 23.24
N GLN A 74 -20.55 -20.95 23.15
CA GLN A 74 -19.55 -21.97 23.51
C GLN A 74 -19.17 -21.96 25.00
N GLY A 75 -19.81 -21.12 25.83
CA GLY A 75 -19.51 -21.01 27.26
C GLY A 75 -18.30 -20.13 27.57
N SER A 76 -17.99 -19.15 26.71
CA SER A 76 -16.92 -18.17 26.88
C SER A 76 -15.53 -18.79 27.12
N PRO A 77 -15.07 -19.73 26.28
CA PRO A 77 -13.78 -20.39 26.51
C PRO A 77 -12.61 -19.40 26.42
N GLU A 78 -11.71 -19.45 27.40
CA GLU A 78 -10.55 -18.54 27.52
C GLU A 78 -9.60 -18.61 26.32
N LYS A 79 -9.48 -19.79 25.69
CA LYS A 79 -8.63 -20.00 24.51
C LYS A 79 -8.94 -19.05 23.34
N CYS A 80 -10.17 -18.56 23.23
CA CYS A 80 -10.55 -17.60 22.20
C CYS A 80 -9.87 -16.24 22.40
N LEU A 81 -9.55 -15.91 23.66
CA LEU A 81 -8.91 -14.64 24.00
C LEU A 81 -7.46 -14.60 23.52
N ALA A 82 -6.82 -15.74 23.25
CA ALA A 82 -5.47 -15.80 22.68
C ALA A 82 -5.30 -14.98 21.39
N CYS A 83 -6.37 -14.83 20.61
CA CYS A 83 -6.37 -14.06 19.36
C CYS A 83 -7.20 -12.77 19.44
N HIS A 84 -8.13 -12.70 20.39
CA HIS A 84 -9.08 -11.60 20.50
C HIS A 84 -8.67 -10.55 21.54
N THR A 85 -7.68 -10.81 22.39
CA THR A 85 -7.13 -9.85 23.34
C THR A 85 -5.65 -9.57 23.07
N SER A 86 -5.07 -8.61 23.80
CA SER A 86 -3.65 -8.27 23.70
C SER A 86 -2.90 -8.69 24.97
N GLY A 87 -1.68 -9.20 24.78
CA GLY A 87 -0.84 -9.68 25.89
C GLY A 87 -1.38 -10.95 26.56
N TYR A 88 -2.06 -11.82 25.81
CA TYR A 88 -2.59 -13.08 26.34
C TYR A 88 -1.47 -14.05 26.74
N ASP A 89 -1.55 -14.61 27.96
CA ASP A 89 -0.68 -15.66 28.47
C ASP A 89 -1.43 -17.00 28.52
N SER A 90 -1.00 -17.93 27.68
CA SER A 90 -1.62 -19.26 27.57
C SER A 90 -1.47 -20.14 28.81
N ASN A 91 -0.57 -19.83 29.73
CA ASN A 91 -0.38 -20.62 30.96
C ASN A 91 -1.36 -20.21 32.06
N THR A 92 -1.73 -18.93 32.10
CA THR A 92 -2.56 -18.35 33.15
C THR A 92 -3.96 -17.97 32.68
N GLY A 93 -4.18 -17.86 31.36
CA GLY A 93 -5.43 -17.37 30.77
C GLY A 93 -5.61 -15.85 30.88
N ALA A 94 -4.66 -15.15 31.50
CA ALA A 94 -4.70 -13.70 31.67
C ALA A 94 -4.35 -12.96 30.38
N TYR A 95 -4.81 -11.72 30.24
CA TYR A 95 -4.45 -10.80 29.16
C TYR A 95 -4.27 -9.39 29.70
N GLU A 96 -3.52 -8.56 28.98
CA GLU A 96 -3.19 -7.20 29.40
C GLU A 96 -4.27 -6.19 29.01
N ALA A 97 -4.91 -6.38 27.85
CA ALA A 97 -5.97 -5.50 27.35
C ALA A 97 -7.02 -6.25 26.53
N GLU A 98 -8.27 -5.81 26.59
CA GLU A 98 -9.33 -6.29 25.71
C GLU A 98 -9.11 -5.84 24.27
N GLY A 99 -9.43 -6.70 23.31
CA GLY A 99 -9.24 -6.42 21.89
C GLY A 99 -7.78 -6.53 21.44
N VAL A 100 -7.56 -6.45 20.13
CA VAL A 100 -6.21 -6.30 19.58
C VAL A 100 -5.86 -4.81 19.64
N THR A 101 -4.87 -4.44 20.45
CA THR A 101 -4.40 -3.06 20.63
C THR A 101 -3.20 -2.77 19.74
N CYS A 102 -2.78 -1.50 19.68
CA CYS A 102 -1.61 -1.05 18.93
C CYS A 102 -0.36 -1.87 19.30
N GLU A 103 -0.21 -2.14 20.59
CA GLU A 103 0.94 -2.81 21.21
C GLU A 103 1.04 -4.30 20.86
N ALA A 104 -0.05 -4.91 20.37
CA ALA A 104 -0.01 -6.27 19.85
C ALA A 104 0.99 -6.42 18.67
N CYS A 105 1.21 -5.32 17.92
CA CYS A 105 2.12 -5.28 16.78
C CYS A 105 3.23 -4.23 16.92
N HIS A 106 3.01 -3.15 17.68
CA HIS A 106 3.96 -2.08 17.94
C HIS A 106 4.49 -2.17 19.36
N SER A 107 5.65 -2.80 19.55
CA SER A 107 6.20 -2.97 20.90
C SER A 107 7.71 -3.23 20.88
N PRO A 108 8.48 -2.68 21.83
CA PRO A 108 8.05 -1.76 22.91
C PRO A 108 7.88 -0.31 22.43
N VAL A 109 7.25 0.55 23.23
CA VAL A 109 7.27 2.02 23.02
C VAL A 109 8.66 2.54 23.40
N PRO A 110 9.44 3.12 22.45
CA PRO A 110 10.74 3.70 22.78
C PRO A 110 10.61 4.93 23.67
N ASP A 111 11.54 5.13 24.60
CA ASP A 111 11.55 6.28 25.53
C ASP A 111 11.63 7.63 24.81
N ASN A 112 12.20 7.68 23.62
CA ASN A 112 12.38 8.87 22.78
C ASN A 112 11.36 8.95 21.63
N HIS A 113 10.26 8.19 21.68
CA HIS A 113 9.16 8.33 20.71
C HIS A 113 8.56 9.75 20.77
N PRO A 114 8.33 10.45 19.62
CA PRO A 114 8.29 9.95 18.24
C PRO A 114 9.61 10.06 17.45
N ALA A 115 10.71 10.51 18.07
CA ALA A 115 11.99 10.61 17.37
C ALA A 115 12.51 9.21 16.96
N GLU A 116 12.27 8.21 17.80
CA GLU A 116 12.38 6.81 17.43
C GLU A 116 10.97 6.24 17.13
N PRO A 117 10.73 5.74 15.91
CA PRO A 117 9.49 5.06 15.60
C PRO A 117 9.33 3.80 16.44
N MET A 118 8.09 3.47 16.81
CA MET A 118 7.84 2.18 17.42
C MET A 118 8.20 1.05 16.44
N PRO A 119 8.99 0.05 16.87
CA PRO A 119 9.27 -1.12 16.06
C PRO A 119 7.99 -1.91 15.81
N THR A 120 7.95 -2.62 14.68
CA THR A 120 6.84 -3.51 14.34
C THR A 120 7.31 -4.70 13.52
N ASP A 121 6.81 -5.89 13.85
CA ASP A 121 7.06 -7.10 13.08
C ASP A 121 6.04 -7.23 11.94
N ARG A 122 6.53 -7.07 10.72
CA ARG A 122 5.73 -7.12 9.48
C ARG A 122 5.81 -8.48 8.78
N SER A 123 6.37 -9.48 9.45
CA SER A 123 6.45 -10.85 8.95
C SER A 123 5.07 -11.48 8.87
N ALA A 124 4.90 -12.43 7.94
CA ALA A 124 3.68 -13.23 7.89
C ALA A 124 3.49 -14.08 9.18
N SER A 125 4.59 -14.48 9.82
CA SER A 125 4.55 -15.21 11.10
C SER A 125 3.96 -14.40 12.24
N ALA A 126 4.12 -13.07 12.26
CA ALA A 126 3.46 -12.22 13.24
C ALA A 126 1.94 -12.33 13.14
N CYS A 127 1.41 -12.22 11.92
CA CYS A 127 -0.01 -12.36 11.63
C CYS A 127 -0.51 -13.79 11.93
N GLY A 128 0.32 -14.79 11.63
CA GLY A 128 0.03 -16.21 11.83
C GLY A 128 -0.07 -16.67 13.29
N LYS A 129 0.25 -15.81 14.27
CA LYS A 129 -0.04 -16.07 15.68
C LYS A 129 -1.53 -16.20 15.95
N CYS A 130 -2.35 -15.45 15.20
CA CYS A 130 -3.81 -15.48 15.30
C CYS A 130 -4.45 -16.05 14.02
N HIS A 131 -3.99 -15.64 12.85
CA HIS A 131 -4.50 -16.10 11.55
C HIS A 131 -3.83 -17.41 11.12
N THR A 132 -3.96 -18.46 11.93
CA THR A 132 -3.20 -19.71 11.81
C THR A 132 -3.48 -20.47 10.51
N GLU A 133 -4.75 -20.64 10.17
CA GLU A 133 -5.20 -21.34 8.94
C GLU A 133 -4.77 -20.58 7.68
N THR A 134 -5.04 -19.27 7.64
CA THR A 134 -4.60 -18.40 6.55
C THR A 134 -3.08 -18.41 6.38
N PHE A 135 -2.34 -18.40 7.49
CA PHE A 135 -0.88 -18.47 7.46
C PHE A 135 -0.40 -19.83 6.92
N PHE A 136 -1.06 -20.92 7.30
CA PHE A 136 -0.77 -22.26 6.79
C PHE A 136 -0.96 -22.33 5.27
N ASP A 137 -2.08 -21.82 4.75
CA ASP A 137 -2.34 -21.77 3.30
C ASP A 137 -1.31 -20.89 2.57
N TRP A 138 -1.03 -19.70 3.11
CA TRP A 138 -0.06 -18.79 2.52
C TRP A 138 1.33 -19.41 2.42
N GLN A 139 1.74 -20.26 3.36
CA GLN A 139 3.08 -20.86 3.37
C GLN A 139 3.39 -21.68 2.12
N VAL A 140 2.39 -22.29 1.49
CA VAL A 140 2.57 -23.09 0.26
C VAL A 140 2.48 -22.25 -1.02
N SER A 141 2.11 -20.98 -0.91
CA SER A 141 1.86 -20.10 -2.06
C SER A 141 3.15 -19.69 -2.78
N ALA A 142 3.00 -19.30 -4.06
CA ALA A 142 4.07 -18.64 -4.80
C ALA A 142 4.43 -17.28 -4.20
N HIS A 143 3.47 -16.57 -3.59
CA HIS A 143 3.73 -15.28 -2.94
C HIS A 143 4.69 -15.41 -1.76
N ARG A 144 4.55 -16.45 -0.93
CA ARG A 144 5.52 -16.78 0.12
C ARG A 144 6.90 -17.07 -0.45
N LYS A 145 7.00 -17.82 -1.56
CA LYS A 145 8.29 -18.14 -2.21
C LYS A 145 9.02 -16.91 -2.76
N ASN A 146 8.31 -15.80 -2.95
CA ASN A 146 8.84 -14.52 -3.40
C ASN A 146 8.88 -13.48 -2.27
N ASP A 147 8.83 -13.92 -1.01
CA ASP A 147 8.94 -13.09 0.19
C ASP A 147 7.83 -12.00 0.35
N LEU A 148 6.67 -12.17 -0.29
CA LEU A 148 5.51 -11.30 -0.07
C LEU A 148 4.79 -11.68 1.22
N THR A 149 4.76 -10.77 2.20
CA THR A 149 4.02 -10.94 3.46
C THR A 149 2.58 -10.44 3.37
N CYS A 150 1.78 -10.72 4.40
CA CYS A 150 0.36 -10.33 4.49
C CYS A 150 0.14 -8.83 4.26
N VAL A 151 1.03 -7.99 4.83
CA VAL A 151 0.97 -6.53 4.69
C VAL A 151 1.41 -6.03 3.30
N GLY A 152 1.81 -6.91 2.38
CA GLY A 152 1.97 -6.56 0.97
C GLY A 152 0.64 -6.23 0.31
N CYS A 153 -0.42 -6.93 0.73
CA CYS A 153 -1.77 -6.82 0.17
C CYS A 153 -2.77 -6.16 1.13
N HIS A 154 -2.65 -6.45 2.42
CA HIS A 154 -3.56 -5.95 3.45
C HIS A 154 -3.01 -4.72 4.17
N ASP A 155 -3.91 -3.81 4.51
CA ASP A 155 -3.69 -2.76 5.48
C ASP A 155 -4.11 -3.28 6.86
N PRO A 156 -3.16 -3.53 7.79
CA PRO A 156 -3.49 -4.02 9.12
C PRO A 156 -4.25 -2.99 9.94
N HIS A 157 -4.15 -1.68 9.64
CA HIS A 157 -4.82 -0.65 10.41
C HIS A 157 -6.31 -0.60 10.11
N ALA A 158 -6.65 -0.55 8.83
CA ALA A 158 -8.04 -0.48 8.38
C ALA A 158 -8.67 -1.87 8.17
N THR A 159 -7.90 -2.96 8.33
CA THR A 159 -8.31 -4.35 8.09
C THR A 159 -8.96 -4.56 6.71
N LYS A 160 -8.40 -3.91 5.69
CA LYS A 160 -8.88 -3.93 4.31
C LYS A 160 -7.74 -4.21 3.33
N LEU A 161 -8.08 -4.41 2.06
CA LEU A 161 -7.08 -4.43 1.00
C LEU A 161 -6.49 -3.03 0.78
N LYS A 162 -5.23 -2.99 0.31
CA LYS A 162 -4.55 -1.74 -0.05
C LYS A 162 -5.05 -1.10 -1.35
N ALA A 163 -5.95 -1.77 -2.05
CA ALA A 163 -6.69 -1.26 -3.19
C ALA A 163 -8.19 -1.50 -2.98
N ASP A 164 -9.02 -0.83 -3.77
CA ASP A 164 -10.48 -0.88 -3.63
C ASP A 164 -11.06 -2.26 -3.95
N ASP A 165 -10.40 -3.01 -4.84
CA ASP A 165 -10.79 -4.37 -5.20
C ASP A 165 -9.58 -5.31 -5.40
N PRO A 166 -9.78 -6.63 -5.27
CA PRO A 166 -8.71 -7.61 -5.42
C PRO A 166 -8.04 -7.60 -6.80
N SER A 167 -8.79 -7.38 -7.88
CA SER A 167 -8.24 -7.41 -9.24
C SER A 167 -7.29 -6.23 -9.47
N THR A 168 -7.67 -5.03 -9.02
CA THR A 168 -6.79 -3.86 -9.04
C THR A 168 -5.53 -4.09 -8.22
N LEU A 169 -5.64 -4.70 -7.04
CA LEU A 169 -4.48 -5.06 -6.23
C LEU A 169 -3.56 -6.05 -6.96
N CYS A 170 -4.12 -7.14 -7.51
CA CYS A 170 -3.36 -8.14 -8.25
C CYS A 170 -2.66 -7.54 -9.47
N ALA A 171 -3.33 -6.62 -10.18
CA ALA A 171 -2.80 -5.95 -11.36
C ALA A 171 -1.55 -5.08 -11.07
N THR A 172 -1.29 -4.70 -9.81
CA THR A 172 -0.07 -3.94 -9.47
C THR A 172 1.21 -4.70 -9.83
N CYS A 173 1.18 -6.04 -9.72
CA CYS A 173 2.28 -6.94 -10.10
C CYS A 173 1.94 -7.83 -11.31
N HIS A 174 0.71 -8.33 -11.42
CA HIS A 174 0.26 -9.26 -12.47
C HIS A 174 -0.41 -8.56 -13.65
N ARG A 175 0.21 -7.51 -14.19
CA ARG A 175 -0.36 -6.63 -15.24
C ARG A 175 -0.81 -7.39 -16.49
N GLU A 176 0.05 -8.25 -17.02
CA GLU A 176 -0.26 -9.03 -18.22
C GLU A 176 -1.43 -9.98 -17.99
N ARG A 177 -1.43 -10.70 -16.86
CA ARG A 177 -2.54 -11.60 -16.51
C ARG A 177 -3.84 -10.84 -16.33
N SER A 178 -3.80 -9.68 -15.67
CA SER A 178 -4.97 -8.80 -15.52
C SER A 178 -5.50 -8.32 -16.86
N SER A 179 -4.61 -7.93 -17.77
CA SER A 179 -4.99 -7.50 -19.13
C SER A 179 -5.65 -8.64 -19.90
N ASN A 180 -5.09 -9.84 -19.86
CA ASN A 180 -5.66 -11.01 -20.54
C ASN A 180 -7.01 -11.43 -19.93
N PHE A 181 -7.11 -11.41 -18.60
CA PHE A 181 -8.33 -11.75 -17.89
C PHE A 181 -9.49 -10.81 -18.23
N ALA A 182 -9.23 -9.51 -18.43
CA ALA A 182 -10.23 -8.51 -18.79
C ALA A 182 -10.99 -8.81 -20.09
N HIS A 183 -10.45 -9.69 -20.95
CA HIS A 183 -11.08 -10.10 -22.21
C HIS A 183 -11.80 -11.45 -22.13
N THR A 184 -11.88 -12.06 -20.94
CA THR A 184 -12.52 -13.37 -20.75
C THR A 184 -14.02 -13.24 -20.47
N GLN A 185 -14.77 -14.33 -20.69
CA GLN A 185 -16.18 -14.40 -20.31
C GLN A 185 -16.37 -14.27 -18.79
N HIS A 186 -15.47 -14.83 -17.99
CA HIS A 186 -15.51 -14.70 -16.53
C HIS A 186 -15.43 -13.25 -16.07
N SER A 187 -14.54 -12.45 -16.68
CA SER A 187 -14.47 -11.01 -16.39
C SER A 187 -15.74 -10.27 -16.84
N GLN A 188 -16.34 -10.64 -17.98
CA GLN A 188 -17.60 -10.05 -18.44
C GLN A 188 -18.78 -10.35 -17.50
N GLN A 189 -18.73 -11.46 -16.76
CA GLN A 189 -19.69 -11.79 -15.69
C GLN A 189 -19.39 -11.07 -14.36
N GLY A 190 -18.36 -10.21 -14.32
CA GLY A 190 -17.99 -9.46 -13.12
C GLY A 190 -17.14 -10.23 -12.11
N LEU A 191 -16.62 -11.41 -12.46
CA LEU A 191 -15.71 -12.15 -11.59
C LEU A 191 -14.35 -11.47 -11.50
N THR A 192 -13.71 -11.62 -10.35
CA THR A 192 -12.40 -11.08 -9.98
C THR A 192 -11.36 -12.18 -9.91
N CYS A 193 -10.08 -11.79 -9.80
CA CYS A 193 -9.00 -12.74 -9.57
C CYS A 193 -9.23 -13.59 -8.30
N ALA A 194 -9.78 -12.97 -7.25
CA ALA A 194 -9.98 -13.61 -5.95
C ALA A 194 -11.11 -14.64 -5.96
N ASP A 195 -12.07 -14.55 -6.88
CA ASP A 195 -13.18 -15.51 -6.94
C ASP A 195 -12.71 -16.92 -7.32
N CYS A 196 -11.61 -17.03 -8.06
CA CYS A 196 -11.01 -18.32 -8.41
C CYS A 196 -9.75 -18.64 -7.61
N HIS A 197 -8.87 -17.65 -7.40
CA HIS A 197 -7.59 -17.88 -6.73
C HIS A 197 -7.69 -17.86 -5.20
N LEU A 198 -8.72 -17.23 -4.64
CA LEU A 198 -9.00 -17.21 -3.21
C LEU A 198 -10.40 -17.77 -2.98
N GLY A 199 -10.64 -19.00 -3.46
CA GLY A 199 -11.91 -19.69 -3.32
C GLY A 199 -12.32 -19.86 -1.85
N GLN A 200 -13.61 -20.09 -1.61
CA GLN A 200 -14.12 -20.28 -0.26
C GLN A 200 -13.59 -21.61 0.32
N MET A 201 -13.16 -21.57 1.59
CA MET A 201 -12.71 -22.77 2.28
C MET A 201 -13.91 -23.63 2.68
N ALA A 202 -13.79 -24.96 2.57
CA ALA A 202 -14.88 -25.90 2.90
C ALA A 202 -15.32 -25.82 4.37
N ASP A 203 -14.44 -25.35 5.25
CA ASP A 203 -14.72 -25.23 6.69
C ASP A 203 -15.28 -23.85 7.08
N ALA A 204 -15.31 -22.88 6.14
CA ALA A 204 -15.98 -21.60 6.31
C ALA A 204 -17.49 -21.76 6.60
N PHE A 205 -18.05 -22.92 6.23
CA PHE A 205 -19.44 -23.29 6.46
C PHE A 205 -19.74 -23.77 7.89
N ASN A 206 -18.73 -24.00 8.73
CA ASN A 206 -18.91 -24.43 10.12
C ASN A 206 -19.20 -23.27 11.09
N GLY A 207 -19.28 -22.03 10.60
CA GLY A 207 -19.80 -20.89 11.37
C GLY A 207 -18.85 -20.33 12.44
N GLU A 208 -17.63 -20.84 12.55
CA GLU A 208 -16.63 -20.36 13.53
C GLU A 208 -15.93 -19.05 13.10
N GLY A 209 -16.16 -18.58 11.86
CA GLY A 209 -15.68 -17.28 11.40
C GLY A 209 -14.17 -17.20 11.13
N HIS A 210 -13.45 -18.30 11.30
CA HIS A 210 -12.03 -18.42 10.94
C HIS A 210 -11.85 -18.65 9.42
N ALA A 211 -10.64 -18.35 8.93
CA ALA A 211 -10.20 -18.28 7.53
C ALA A 211 -11.23 -18.70 6.47
N VAL A 212 -11.98 -17.74 5.96
CA VAL A 212 -13.08 -18.00 5.01
C VAL A 212 -12.62 -18.25 3.57
N ARG A 213 -11.37 -17.92 3.24
CA ARG A 213 -10.83 -17.86 1.87
C ARG A 213 -9.44 -18.48 1.82
N ASP A 214 -9.19 -19.31 0.81
CA ASP A 214 -7.92 -20.00 0.60
C ASP A 214 -6.81 -19.00 0.22
N HIS A 215 -5.73 -18.97 1.01
CA HIS A 215 -4.57 -18.09 0.76
C HIS A 215 -3.36 -18.80 0.14
N SER A 216 -3.55 -20.00 -0.40
CA SER A 216 -2.55 -20.71 -1.21
C SER A 216 -2.47 -20.14 -2.64
N PHE A 217 -3.49 -19.37 -3.06
CA PHE A 217 -3.66 -18.79 -4.40
C PHE A 217 -3.84 -19.83 -5.52
N ASN A 218 -4.01 -21.10 -5.16
CA ASN A 218 -4.26 -22.17 -6.11
C ASN A 218 -5.75 -22.23 -6.44
N VAL A 219 -6.06 -22.47 -7.71
CA VAL A 219 -7.43 -22.67 -8.15
C VAL A 219 -7.80 -24.12 -7.90
N ARG A 220 -8.83 -24.36 -7.07
CA ARG A 220 -9.36 -25.70 -6.80
C ARG A 220 -10.59 -25.97 -7.66
N LEU A 221 -10.82 -27.23 -7.99
CA LEU A 221 -12.04 -27.64 -8.70
C LEU A 221 -13.31 -27.27 -7.93
N SER A 222 -13.27 -27.31 -6.59
CA SER A 222 -14.37 -26.90 -5.73
C SER A 222 -14.81 -25.45 -5.99
N THR A 223 -13.87 -24.56 -6.31
CA THR A 223 -14.16 -23.16 -6.62
C THR A 223 -14.91 -23.02 -7.93
N CYS A 224 -14.58 -23.83 -8.94
CA CYS A 224 -15.33 -23.85 -10.20
C CYS A 224 -16.76 -24.38 -9.97
N ASN A 225 -16.90 -25.40 -9.12
CA ASN A 225 -18.16 -26.08 -8.85
C ASN A 225 -19.19 -25.19 -8.11
N GLU A 226 -18.78 -24.07 -7.51
CA GLU A 226 -19.69 -23.07 -6.94
C GLU A 226 -20.63 -22.46 -8.00
N CYS A 227 -20.19 -22.38 -9.26
CA CYS A 227 -21.02 -21.92 -10.39
C CYS A 227 -21.26 -23.02 -11.45
N HIS A 228 -20.30 -23.93 -11.62
CA HIS A 228 -20.31 -24.98 -12.66
C HIS A 228 -20.57 -26.37 -12.08
N ALA A 229 -21.61 -26.51 -11.26
CA ALA A 229 -21.91 -27.71 -10.47
C ALA A 229 -21.96 -29.03 -11.28
N TYR A 230 -22.28 -28.98 -12.58
CA TYR A 230 -22.44 -30.18 -13.42
C TYR A 230 -21.62 -30.17 -14.71
N GLN A 231 -21.05 -29.03 -15.11
CA GLN A 231 -20.38 -28.85 -16.40
C GLN A 231 -18.91 -29.28 -16.37
N MET A 232 -18.28 -29.28 -15.19
CA MET A 232 -16.86 -29.61 -15.04
C MET A 232 -16.60 -31.13 -14.88
N HIS A 233 -17.65 -31.93 -14.75
CA HIS A 233 -17.60 -33.38 -14.58
C HIS A 233 -18.17 -34.17 -15.77
N ASP A 234 -18.64 -33.48 -16.82
CA ASP A 234 -19.24 -34.14 -17.99
C ASP A 234 -18.12 -34.60 -18.96
N PRO A 235 -18.02 -35.88 -19.32
CA PRO A 235 -16.98 -36.37 -20.22
C PRO A 235 -17.04 -35.65 -21.59
N ALA A 236 -15.87 -35.35 -22.14
CA ALA A 236 -15.63 -34.65 -23.42
C ALA A 236 -16.38 -35.23 -24.65
N SER A 237 -17.04 -36.38 -24.51
CA SER A 237 -17.89 -36.97 -25.54
C SER A 237 -19.15 -36.16 -25.90
N VAL A 238 -19.54 -35.17 -25.10
CA VAL A 238 -20.79 -34.39 -25.34
C VAL A 238 -20.53 -33.06 -26.06
N HIS A 239 -19.28 -32.60 -26.13
CA HIS A 239 -18.89 -31.39 -26.85
C HIS A 239 -17.74 -31.70 -27.81
N THR A 240 -17.96 -31.59 -29.11
CA THR A 240 -16.88 -31.73 -30.09
C THR A 240 -15.92 -30.56 -29.93
N ASP A 241 -14.73 -30.81 -29.40
CA ASP A 241 -13.64 -29.84 -29.31
C ASP A 241 -13.42 -29.16 -30.66
N GLN A 242 -13.57 -27.84 -30.71
CA GLN A 242 -12.95 -27.02 -31.74
C GLN A 242 -11.49 -26.78 -31.30
N PRO A 243 -10.49 -27.11 -32.13
CA PRO A 243 -9.10 -26.93 -31.73
C PRO A 243 -8.82 -25.46 -31.47
N THR A 244 -8.31 -25.16 -30.27
CA THR A 244 -7.82 -23.84 -29.90
C THR A 244 -6.70 -23.44 -30.88
N PRO A 245 -6.79 -22.29 -31.56
CA PRO A 245 -5.71 -21.80 -32.39
C PRO A 245 -4.44 -21.66 -31.53
N GLN A 246 -3.30 -22.13 -32.04
CA GLN A 246 -2.03 -21.92 -31.33
C GLN A 246 -1.78 -20.41 -31.19
N PRO A 247 -1.52 -19.91 -29.97
CA PRO A 247 -1.14 -18.53 -29.79
C PRO A 247 0.23 -18.29 -30.47
N PRO A 248 0.42 -17.16 -31.17
CA PRO A 248 1.71 -16.82 -31.74
C PRO A 248 2.76 -16.70 -30.63
N ASP A 249 3.98 -17.14 -30.95
CA ASP A 249 5.10 -17.19 -30.01
C ASP A 249 5.50 -15.77 -29.57
N ALA A 250 4.99 -15.36 -28.41
CA ALA A 250 5.19 -14.03 -27.84
C ALA A 250 6.66 -13.74 -27.46
N MET A 251 7.52 -14.76 -27.47
CA MET A 251 8.93 -14.64 -27.12
C MET A 251 9.84 -14.23 -28.28
N ALA A 252 9.31 -14.10 -29.51
CA ALA A 252 10.12 -13.78 -30.69
C ALA A 252 10.49 -12.28 -30.83
N ALA A 253 9.91 -11.38 -30.04
CA ALA A 253 10.05 -9.93 -30.25
C ALA A 253 10.27 -9.11 -28.97
N VAL A 254 11.24 -9.50 -28.13
CA VAL A 254 11.74 -8.60 -27.08
C VAL A 254 13.27 -8.50 -27.19
N GLU A 255 13.74 -7.43 -27.83
CA GLU A 255 15.08 -6.90 -27.55
C GLU A 255 15.09 -6.45 -26.08
N THR A 256 15.97 -7.06 -25.29
CA THR A 256 16.16 -6.75 -23.88
C THR A 256 16.71 -5.33 -23.72
N MET A 257 15.85 -4.35 -23.46
CA MET A 257 16.28 -3.07 -22.90
C MET A 257 16.40 -3.21 -21.38
N GLY A 258 17.64 -3.24 -20.87
CA GLY A 258 17.91 -3.27 -19.44
C GLY A 258 17.47 -1.97 -18.77
N VAL A 259 16.51 -2.07 -17.84
CA VAL A 259 16.10 -0.96 -16.98
C VAL A 259 16.67 -1.21 -15.58
N SER A 260 17.49 -0.28 -15.09
CA SER A 260 18.04 -0.32 -13.73
C SER A 260 16.97 0.06 -12.71
N ALA A 261 16.88 -0.73 -11.63
CA ALA A 261 15.88 -0.61 -10.57
C ALA A 261 16.30 0.34 -9.43
N GLU A 262 17.43 1.06 -9.56
CA GLU A 262 17.86 2.00 -8.53
C GLU A 262 17.30 3.41 -8.79
N PRO A 263 16.44 3.95 -7.90
CA PRO A 263 16.06 5.34 -7.96
C PRO A 263 17.31 6.20 -7.72
N GLN A 264 17.71 6.96 -8.74
CA GLN A 264 18.82 7.90 -8.60
C GLN A 264 18.42 8.99 -7.59
N PRO A 265 19.28 9.31 -6.61
CA PRO A 265 19.00 10.37 -5.66
C PRO A 265 18.85 11.70 -6.40
N VAL A 266 17.77 12.43 -6.10
CA VAL A 266 17.57 13.77 -6.62
C VAL A 266 18.68 14.69 -6.11
N SER A 267 19.61 15.02 -7.00
CA SER A 267 20.72 15.91 -6.66
C SER A 267 20.16 17.29 -6.29
N PRO A 268 20.45 17.81 -5.08
CA PRO A 268 20.10 19.18 -4.70
C PRO A 268 20.63 20.22 -5.70
N VAL A 269 21.73 19.89 -6.39
CA VAL A 269 22.31 20.69 -7.46
C VAL A 269 21.41 20.70 -8.70
N GLY A 270 20.80 19.56 -9.04
CA GLY A 270 19.87 19.45 -10.18
C GLY A 270 18.65 20.34 -10.02
N PHE A 271 18.04 20.35 -8.83
CA PHE A 271 16.93 21.25 -8.53
C PHE A 271 17.33 22.73 -8.52
N ALA A 272 18.50 23.08 -7.95
CA ALA A 272 19.01 24.44 -7.97
C ALA A 272 19.25 24.96 -9.40
N VAL A 273 19.74 24.10 -10.31
CA VAL A 273 19.94 24.43 -11.73
C VAL A 273 18.60 24.69 -12.42
N ILE A 274 17.59 23.84 -12.21
CA ILE A 274 16.25 24.02 -12.81
C ILE A 274 15.60 25.31 -12.30
N SER A 275 15.66 25.59 -11.00
CA SER A 275 15.17 26.84 -10.40
C SER A 275 15.87 28.08 -10.97
N GLY A 276 17.19 28.01 -11.19
CA GLY A 276 17.96 29.08 -11.82
C GLY A 276 17.54 29.35 -13.28
N LEU A 277 17.28 28.30 -14.06
CA LEU A 277 16.80 28.41 -15.45
C LEU A 277 15.40 29.02 -15.52
N LEU A 278 14.50 28.65 -14.61
CA LEU A 278 13.16 29.24 -14.51
C LEU A 278 13.23 30.73 -14.13
N GLY A 279 14.08 31.09 -13.17
CA GLY A 279 14.33 32.49 -12.78
C GLY A 279 14.91 33.32 -13.93
N PHE A 280 15.84 32.75 -14.70
CA PHE A 280 16.41 33.39 -15.88
C PHE A 280 15.35 33.63 -16.98
N GLY A 281 14.52 32.61 -17.25
CA GLY A 281 13.41 32.70 -18.20
C GLY A 281 12.40 33.79 -17.83
N ALA A 282 11.98 33.82 -16.55
CA ALA A 282 11.08 34.85 -16.04
C ALA A 282 11.69 36.28 -16.17
N GLY A 283 12.98 36.43 -15.86
CA GLY A 283 13.69 37.70 -16.00
C GLY A 283 13.74 38.22 -17.46
N LEU A 284 13.92 37.33 -18.43
CA LEU A 284 13.88 37.69 -19.86
C LEU A 284 12.49 38.15 -20.32
N VAL A 285 11.42 37.52 -19.80
CA VAL A 285 10.03 37.88 -20.12
C VAL A 285 9.66 39.26 -19.57
N VAL A 286 10.13 39.59 -18.36
CA VAL A 286 9.78 40.84 -17.67
C VAL A 286 10.69 42.01 -18.07
N ALA A 287 11.91 41.74 -18.57
CA ALA A 287 12.88 42.76 -18.96
C ALA A 287 12.34 43.88 -19.89
N PRO A 288 11.51 43.61 -20.93
CA PRO A 288 10.97 44.67 -21.79
C PRO A 288 10.01 45.63 -21.08
N TRP A 289 9.39 45.21 -19.98
CA TRP A 289 8.52 46.07 -19.16
C TRP A 289 9.36 46.92 -18.20
N ILE A 290 10.37 46.32 -17.56
CA ILE A 290 11.32 47.03 -16.68
C ILE A 290 12.09 48.10 -17.46
N GLU A 291 12.59 47.78 -18.66
CA GLU A 291 13.27 48.76 -19.52
C GLU A 291 12.36 49.91 -19.97
N ARG A 292 11.06 49.64 -20.18
CA ARG A 292 10.08 50.67 -20.53
C ARG A 292 9.76 51.57 -19.35
N TRP A 293 9.66 50.99 -18.15
CA TRP A 293 9.44 51.72 -16.91
C TRP A 293 10.64 52.61 -16.55
N TYR A 294 11.86 52.08 -16.61
CA TYR A 294 13.10 52.85 -16.37
C TYR A 294 13.24 54.04 -17.33
N ARG A 295 12.95 53.84 -18.62
CA ARG A 295 12.94 54.93 -19.62
C ARG A 295 11.85 55.98 -19.39
N ARG A 296 10.72 55.62 -18.77
CA ARG A 296 9.70 56.60 -18.36
C ARG A 296 10.18 57.42 -17.17
N MET A 297 10.82 56.79 -16.18
CA MET A 297 11.33 57.51 -15.00
C MET A 297 12.48 58.46 -15.34
N GLY A 298 13.42 58.06 -16.20
CA GLY A 298 14.51 58.93 -16.66
C GLY A 298 14.10 60.12 -17.56
N ARG A 299 12.81 60.23 -17.91
CA ARG A 299 12.24 61.41 -18.60
C ARG A 299 11.71 62.48 -17.63
N PHE A 300 11.72 62.23 -16.32
CA PHE A 300 11.32 63.20 -15.29
C PHE A 300 12.49 64.00 -14.70
N ASP A 301 13.75 63.68 -15.07
CA ASP A 301 14.98 64.37 -14.63
C ASP A 301 15.60 65.29 -15.70
N LYS A 302 14.77 65.81 -16.62
CA LYS A 302 15.16 66.88 -17.56
C LYS A 302 14.13 67.98 -17.59
#